data_AF-A0A1Z9NU59-F1
#
_entry.id   AF-A0A1Z9NU59-F1
#
_cell.length_a   1.000
_cell.length_b   1.000
_cell.length_c   1.000
_cell.angle_alpha   90.00
_cell.angle_beta   90.00
_cell.angle_gamma   90.00
#
_symmetry.space_group_name_H-M   'P 1'
#
loop_
_entity.id
_entity.type
_entity.pdbx_description
1 polymer ?
#
loop_
_entity_poly.entity_id
_entity_poly.type
_entity_poly.pdbx_seq_one_letter_code
_entity_poly.pdbx_strand_id
1 'polypeptide(L)'
;MAYIGKEPSFGAFEKDIFTGDGSTTQFTLTHTVASATSIIVSLGGVIQEPGSAYDIAMVSGVQKINFASAPANSVRCFVVYLGRQQIVQARAATDTTPTIDTFTGGSGTTAFTLSRVPQNPSSTVIAFVNGVFQKYTTNFSISGTTITFTSAPETSAVIVVVHLSTTNEVNLGSPDDNSVGTAKIQDGAVTNAKATFTYSSSYFTGDGSTTAFTITTGHTVNSILVTENGVLQKPTTDYGVSGTPLTFTTAPANTVQIGVRYLVV
;
A
#
# COMPACT_ATOMS: atom_id res chain seq x y z
N MET A 1 -5.57 -19.34 -14.32
CA MET A 1 -5.43 -17.87 -14.27
C MET A 1 -4.52 -17.56 -13.10
N ALA A 2 -3.24 -17.21 -13.32
CA ALA A 2 -2.39 -16.85 -12.19
C ALA A 2 -2.82 -15.47 -11.68
N TYR A 3 -3.03 -15.38 -10.38
CA TYR A 3 -3.52 -14.18 -9.70
C TYR A 3 -2.35 -13.20 -9.59
N ILE A 4 -2.53 -11.96 -10.07
CA ILE A 4 -1.51 -10.90 -10.05
C ILE A 4 -1.45 -10.17 -8.68
N GLY A 5 -2.12 -10.71 -7.66
CA GLY A 5 -2.03 -10.25 -6.28
C GLY A 5 -1.42 -11.32 -5.36
N LYS A 6 -1.33 -11.05 -4.06
CA LYS A 6 -0.95 -12.08 -3.08
C LYS A 6 -2.08 -13.08 -2.90
N GLU A 7 -1.77 -14.37 -2.97
CA GLU A 7 -2.75 -15.43 -2.67
C GLU A 7 -3.53 -15.13 -1.39
N PRO A 8 -4.85 -15.42 -1.33
CA PRO A 8 -5.63 -15.26 -0.11
C PRO A 8 -4.94 -16.03 1.04
N SER A 9 -4.35 -15.28 1.97
CA SER A 9 -3.81 -15.87 3.18
C SER A 9 -4.99 -16.21 4.08
N PHE A 10 -5.35 -17.49 4.16
CA PHE A 10 -6.29 -17.96 5.18
C PHE A 10 -5.69 -17.66 6.56
N GLY A 11 -6.42 -16.90 7.39
CA GLY A 11 -6.04 -16.60 8.75
C GLY A 11 -6.28 -17.80 9.64
N ALA A 12 -5.25 -18.57 9.95
CA ALA A 12 -5.26 -19.46 11.11
C ALA A 12 -4.70 -18.68 12.31
N PHE A 13 -5.40 -18.72 13.44
CA PHE A 13 -4.86 -18.18 14.69
C PHE A 13 -3.81 -19.15 15.21
N GLU A 14 -2.55 -18.81 15.00
CA GLU A 14 -1.41 -19.55 15.55
C GLU A 14 -1.31 -19.30 17.06
N LYS A 15 -0.67 -20.25 17.77
CA LYS A 15 -0.61 -20.22 19.22
C LYS A 15 0.74 -20.70 19.72
N ASP A 16 1.34 -19.92 20.62
CA ASP A 16 2.47 -20.38 21.43
C ASP A 16 1.99 -20.94 22.77
N ILE A 17 2.72 -21.93 23.27
CA ILE A 17 2.45 -22.57 24.56
C ILE A 17 3.77 -22.65 25.31
N PHE A 18 3.74 -22.22 26.56
CA PHE A 18 4.85 -22.41 27.49
C PHE A 18 4.32 -22.69 28.89
N THR A 19 5.20 -23.18 29.76
CA THR A 19 4.89 -23.51 31.15
C THR A 19 5.70 -22.60 32.05
N GLY A 20 5.04 -21.98 33.02
CA GLY A 20 5.70 -21.18 34.05
C GLY A 20 6.60 -22.02 34.94
N ASP A 21 7.72 -21.46 35.35
CA ASP A 21 8.68 -22.06 36.29
C ASP A 21 8.70 -21.32 37.65
N GLY A 22 7.90 -20.25 37.80
CA GLY A 22 7.85 -19.41 39.00
C GLY A 22 8.96 -18.36 39.10
N SER A 23 9.84 -18.22 38.11
CA SER A 23 10.96 -17.27 38.16
C SER A 23 11.25 -16.52 36.86
N THR A 24 11.00 -17.12 35.70
CA THR A 24 11.22 -16.52 34.38
C THR A 24 10.07 -15.59 34.02
N THR A 25 10.39 -14.33 33.70
CA THR A 25 9.40 -13.33 33.28
C THR A 25 9.37 -13.12 31.76
N GLN A 26 10.38 -13.59 31.02
CA GLN A 26 10.50 -13.36 29.59
C GLN A 26 10.48 -14.67 28.79
N PHE A 27 9.59 -14.76 27.81
CA PHE A 27 9.45 -15.92 26.92
C PHE A 27 9.58 -15.50 25.46
N THR A 28 10.09 -16.41 24.62
CA THR A 28 10.18 -16.18 23.17
C THR A 28 8.82 -16.36 22.53
N LEU A 29 8.48 -15.45 21.63
CA LEU A 29 7.33 -15.56 20.72
C LEU A 29 7.81 -16.06 19.36
N THR A 30 7.08 -17.01 18.78
CA THR A 30 7.35 -17.56 17.44
C THR A 30 7.15 -16.51 16.35
N HIS A 31 6.26 -15.53 16.57
CA HIS A 31 5.98 -14.47 15.62
C HIS A 31 6.19 -13.08 16.21
N THR A 32 6.63 -12.16 15.36
CA THR A 32 6.74 -10.74 15.69
C THR A 32 5.36 -10.08 15.70
N VAL A 33 5.11 -9.22 16.66
CA VAL A 33 3.85 -8.48 16.80
C VAL A 33 4.14 -7.01 17.04
N ALA A 34 3.28 -6.14 16.51
CA ALA A 34 3.48 -4.69 16.60
C ALA A 34 3.10 -4.12 17.97
N SER A 35 2.23 -4.80 18.72
CA SER A 35 1.73 -4.38 20.03
C SER A 35 1.37 -5.59 20.90
N ALA A 36 1.47 -5.45 22.23
CA ALA A 36 0.96 -6.44 23.17
C ALA A 36 -0.56 -6.69 23.01
N THR A 37 -1.30 -5.70 22.48
CA THR A 37 -2.73 -5.86 22.16
C THR A 37 -3.00 -6.71 20.92
N SER A 38 -1.97 -7.08 20.15
CA SER A 38 -2.09 -7.98 18.98
C SER A 38 -2.09 -9.46 19.35
N ILE A 39 -1.99 -9.78 20.65
CA ILE A 39 -2.02 -11.16 21.17
C ILE A 39 -3.04 -11.26 22.31
N ILE A 40 -3.60 -12.46 22.49
CA ILE A 40 -4.32 -12.84 23.73
C ILE A 40 -3.42 -13.78 24.50
N VAL A 41 -3.22 -13.47 25.78
CA VAL A 41 -2.42 -14.29 26.69
C VAL A 41 -3.32 -14.83 27.78
N SER A 42 -3.22 -16.13 28.02
CA SER A 42 -3.90 -16.80 29.13
C SER A 42 -2.88 -17.52 30.01
N LEU A 43 -2.95 -17.28 31.32
CA LEU A 43 -2.18 -17.98 32.34
C LEU A 43 -3.13 -18.82 33.19
N GLY A 44 -2.98 -20.15 33.13
CA GLY A 44 -3.82 -21.06 33.92
C GLY A 44 -5.32 -20.95 33.60
N GLY A 45 -5.67 -20.50 32.39
CA GLY A 45 -7.05 -20.24 31.97
C GLY A 45 -7.54 -18.80 32.22
N VAL A 46 -6.78 -17.97 32.93
CA VAL A 46 -7.13 -16.56 33.19
C VAL A 46 -6.50 -15.65 32.13
N ILE A 47 -7.34 -14.86 31.45
CA ILE A 47 -6.89 -13.88 30.45
C ILE A 47 -6.13 -12.75 31.14
N GLN A 48 -5.01 -12.35 30.55
CA GLN A 48 -4.14 -11.31 31.06
C GLN A 48 -4.36 -9.99 30.30
N GLU A 49 -4.23 -8.86 30.98
CA GLU A 49 -4.37 -7.53 30.39
C GLU A 49 -3.05 -7.06 29.76
N PRO A 50 -3.02 -6.71 28.46
CA PRO A 50 -1.83 -6.14 27.82
C PRO A 50 -1.46 -4.77 28.40
N GLY A 51 -0.17 -4.49 28.53
CA GLY A 51 0.38 -3.24 29.11
C GLY A 51 0.42 -3.21 30.65
N SER A 52 -0.41 -4.02 31.31
CA SER A 52 -0.43 -4.17 32.78
C SER A 52 0.18 -5.50 33.22
N ALA A 53 -0.34 -6.62 32.74
CA ALA A 53 0.11 -7.96 33.11
C ALA A 53 1.28 -8.46 32.26
N TYR A 54 1.37 -8.00 31.01
CA TYR A 54 2.49 -8.29 30.12
C TYR A 54 2.68 -7.18 29.07
N ASP A 55 3.91 -7.05 28.58
CA ASP A 55 4.26 -6.23 27.42
C ASP A 55 5.08 -7.08 26.44
N ILE A 56 5.42 -6.52 25.27
CA ILE A 56 6.24 -7.15 24.26
C ILE A 56 7.56 -6.40 24.09
N ALA A 57 8.63 -7.12 23.77
CA ALA A 57 9.94 -6.51 23.53
C ALA A 57 10.69 -7.22 22.42
N MET A 58 11.56 -6.49 21.72
CA MET A 58 12.56 -7.07 20.82
C MET A 58 13.89 -7.17 21.57
N VAL A 59 14.37 -8.40 21.78
CA VAL A 59 15.66 -8.66 22.43
C VAL A 59 16.56 -9.37 21.43
N SER A 60 17.65 -8.72 21.03
CA SER A 60 18.61 -9.26 20.05
C SER A 60 17.95 -9.70 18.73
N GLY A 61 16.95 -8.95 18.27
CA GLY A 61 16.23 -9.25 17.02
C GLY A 61 15.16 -10.33 17.13
N VAL A 62 14.87 -10.85 18.33
CA VAL A 62 13.85 -11.87 18.56
C VAL A 62 12.70 -11.28 19.38
N GLN A 63 11.46 -11.54 18.94
CA GLN A 63 10.27 -11.12 19.67
C GLN A 63 10.14 -11.88 20.99
N LYS A 64 9.91 -11.14 22.07
CA LYS A 64 9.65 -11.63 23.41
C LYS A 64 8.32 -11.10 23.95
N ILE A 65 7.72 -11.87 24.84
CA ILE A 65 6.71 -11.42 25.80
C ILE A 65 7.37 -11.28 27.17
N ASN A 66 7.08 -10.18 27.86
CA ASN A 66 7.58 -9.87 29.19
C ASN A 66 6.39 -9.78 30.15
N PHE A 67 6.28 -10.70 31.09
CA PHE A 67 5.27 -10.64 32.14
C PHE A 67 5.70 -9.70 33.27
N ALA A 68 4.75 -8.97 33.84
CA ALA A 68 4.98 -8.12 35.01
C ALA A 68 5.33 -8.92 36.27
N SER A 69 4.87 -10.17 36.34
CA SER A 69 5.24 -11.15 37.36
C SER A 69 5.45 -12.53 36.72
N ALA A 70 6.44 -13.29 37.21
CA ALA A 70 6.76 -14.59 36.63
C ALA A 70 5.54 -15.54 36.75
N PRO A 71 5.11 -16.19 35.65
CA PRO A 71 4.09 -17.22 35.71
C PRO A 71 4.47 -18.30 36.73
N ALA A 72 3.55 -18.64 37.63
CA ALA A 72 3.81 -19.60 38.70
C ALA A 72 4.23 -20.98 38.15
N ASN A 73 4.99 -21.72 38.97
CA ASN A 73 5.53 -23.01 38.56
C ASN A 73 4.42 -23.97 38.10
N SER A 74 4.64 -24.63 36.97
CA SER A 74 3.71 -25.55 36.31
C SER A 74 2.40 -24.93 35.77
N VAL A 75 2.25 -23.60 35.80
CA VAL A 75 1.10 -22.93 35.17
C VAL A 75 1.28 -22.91 33.66
N ARG A 76 0.32 -23.49 32.93
CA ARG A 76 0.29 -23.44 31.47
C ARG A 76 -0.08 -22.04 31.00
N CYS A 77 0.74 -21.48 30.13
CA CYS A 77 0.44 -20.30 29.35
C CYS A 77 0.09 -20.68 27.92
N PHE A 78 -0.87 -19.96 27.33
CA PHE A 78 -0.96 -19.91 25.88
C PHE A 78 -1.12 -18.49 25.38
N VAL A 79 -0.51 -18.23 24.22
CA VAL A 79 -0.53 -16.94 23.53
C VAL A 79 -1.15 -17.15 22.16
N VAL A 80 -2.29 -16.52 21.87
CA VAL A 80 -2.93 -16.57 20.56
C VAL A 80 -2.62 -15.27 19.81
N TYR A 81 -2.13 -15.39 18.59
CA TYR A 81 -1.88 -14.23 17.73
C TYR A 81 -3.19 -13.80 17.06
N LEU A 82 -3.67 -12.58 17.35
CA LEU A 82 -4.96 -12.08 16.84
C LEU A 82 -4.88 -11.47 15.43
N GLY A 83 -3.67 -11.29 14.91
CA GLY A 83 -3.41 -10.82 13.56
C GLY A 83 -1.91 -10.85 13.31
N ARG A 84 -1.49 -11.52 12.23
CA ARG A 84 -0.09 -11.47 11.80
C ARG A 84 0.23 -10.06 11.35
N GLN A 85 1.38 -9.51 11.74
CA GLN A 85 1.91 -8.35 11.04
C GLN A 85 2.16 -8.76 9.58
N GLN A 86 1.47 -8.11 8.66
CA GLN A 86 1.82 -8.18 7.25
C GLN A 86 3.20 -7.53 7.07
N ILE A 87 4.17 -8.26 6.51
CA ILE A 87 5.42 -7.69 5.99
C ILE A 87 5.06 -6.84 4.76
N VAL A 88 4.70 -5.59 5.01
CA VAL A 88 4.96 -4.37 4.22
C VAL A 88 4.82 -3.22 5.22
N GLN A 89 5.73 -2.23 5.20
CA GLN A 89 5.52 -1.03 5.99
C GLN A 89 4.21 -0.37 5.56
N ALA A 90 3.22 -0.37 6.46
CA ALA A 90 2.04 0.48 6.31
C ALA A 90 2.52 1.94 6.39
N ARG A 91 2.81 2.56 5.25
CA ARG A 91 3.06 4.00 5.19
C ARG A 91 1.73 4.70 4.89
N ALA A 92 1.11 5.11 5.99
CA ALA A 92 0.15 6.20 6.22
C ALA A 92 -1.01 6.44 5.23
N ALA A 93 -2.22 6.23 5.74
CA ALA A 93 -3.29 7.24 5.70
C ALA A 93 -3.96 7.30 7.09
N THR A 94 -3.39 8.13 7.97
CA THR A 94 -3.97 8.81 9.15
C THR A 94 -4.89 8.12 10.19
N ASP A 95 -5.23 6.82 10.11
CA ASP A 95 -6.15 6.21 11.10
C ASP A 95 -5.90 4.72 11.38
N THR A 96 -4.66 4.25 11.23
CA THR A 96 -4.28 2.84 11.45
C THR A 96 -3.94 2.52 12.91
N THR A 97 -3.86 3.53 13.78
CA THR A 97 -3.56 3.37 15.21
C THR A 97 -4.67 4.00 16.05
N PRO A 98 -5.22 3.30 17.04
CA PRO A 98 -6.13 3.92 18.01
C PRO A 98 -5.46 5.12 18.67
N THR A 99 -6.24 6.15 18.97
CA THR A 99 -5.76 7.35 19.67
C THR A 99 -6.79 7.81 20.69
N ILE A 100 -6.39 8.67 21.60
CA ILE A 100 -7.25 9.15 22.69
C ILE A 100 -7.24 10.67 22.71
N ASP A 101 -8.43 11.27 22.79
CA ASP A 101 -8.61 12.66 23.21
C ASP A 101 -9.09 12.68 24.68
N THR A 102 -8.59 13.62 25.47
CA THR A 102 -9.02 13.82 26.86
C THR A 102 -9.42 15.27 27.08
N PHE A 103 -10.54 15.47 27.78
CA PHE A 103 -11.07 16.78 28.12
C PHE A 103 -11.49 16.82 29.59
N THR A 104 -11.71 18.03 30.10
CA THR A 104 -12.28 18.27 31.42
C THR A 104 -13.60 19.02 31.26
N GLY A 105 -14.66 18.52 31.87
CA GLY A 105 -15.98 19.15 31.93
C GLY A 105 -15.95 20.47 32.71
N GLY A 106 -16.81 21.41 32.34
CA GLY A 106 -16.89 22.72 32.98
C GLY A 106 -18.16 23.48 32.62
N SER A 107 -18.52 24.46 33.47
CA SER A 107 -19.40 25.63 33.22
C SER A 107 -20.57 25.49 32.23
N GLY A 108 -21.25 24.34 32.17
CA GLY A 108 -22.37 24.09 31.26
C GLY A 108 -21.99 23.77 29.81
N THR A 109 -20.70 23.54 29.50
CA THR A 109 -20.23 23.21 28.15
C THR A 109 -20.63 21.79 27.76
N THR A 110 -21.27 21.65 26.59
CA THR A 110 -21.70 20.35 26.05
C THR A 110 -20.87 19.89 24.85
N ALA A 111 -20.15 20.78 24.18
CA ALA A 111 -19.41 20.50 22.95
C ALA A 111 -17.89 20.59 23.17
N PHE A 112 -17.16 19.61 22.64
CA PHE A 112 -15.70 19.53 22.70
C PHE A 112 -15.13 19.21 21.31
N THR A 113 -13.94 19.72 21.01
CA THR A 113 -13.28 19.51 19.71
C THR A 113 -12.29 18.36 19.79
N LEU A 114 -12.57 17.29 19.04
CA LEU A 114 -11.71 16.14 18.82
C LEU A 114 -10.48 16.51 17.97
N SER A 115 -9.40 15.75 18.13
CA SER A 115 -8.16 15.94 17.36
C SER A 115 -8.30 15.61 15.88
N ARG A 116 -9.36 14.88 15.48
CA ARG A 116 -9.69 14.56 14.09
C ARG A 116 -11.18 14.36 13.87
N VAL A 117 -11.57 14.27 12.60
CA VAL A 117 -12.92 13.87 12.18
C VAL A 117 -13.02 12.34 12.25
N PRO A 118 -13.84 11.76 13.15
CA PRO A 118 -14.02 10.31 13.20
C PRO A 118 -14.78 9.80 11.98
N GLN A 119 -14.30 8.75 11.33
CA GLN A 119 -15.05 8.04 10.28
C GLN A 119 -16.02 7.06 10.93
N ASN A 120 -17.30 7.05 10.54
CA ASN A 120 -18.33 6.14 11.09
C ASN A 120 -18.40 6.13 12.64
N PRO A 121 -18.66 7.30 13.28
CA PRO A 121 -18.57 7.46 14.74
C PRO A 121 -19.44 6.50 15.57
N SER A 122 -20.45 5.87 14.98
CA SER A 122 -21.26 4.83 15.63
C SER A 122 -20.51 3.54 15.95
N SER A 123 -19.43 3.23 15.23
CA SER A 123 -18.65 2.00 15.39
C SER A 123 -17.19 2.25 15.74
N THR A 124 -16.73 3.51 15.70
CA THR A 124 -15.30 3.85 15.78
C THR A 124 -14.96 4.79 16.92
N VAL A 125 -15.95 5.25 17.69
CA VAL A 125 -15.74 6.12 18.83
C VAL A 125 -16.34 5.52 20.09
N ILE A 126 -15.53 5.48 21.15
CA ILE A 126 -15.95 5.12 22.51
C ILE A 126 -15.71 6.34 23.40
N ALA A 127 -16.75 6.84 24.07
CA ALA A 127 -16.64 7.99 24.96
C ALA A 127 -16.97 7.61 26.41
N PHE A 128 -16.20 8.15 27.36
CA PHE A 128 -16.43 8.02 28.80
C PHE A 128 -16.49 9.40 29.45
N VAL A 129 -17.30 9.53 30.50
CA VAL A 129 -17.32 10.69 31.41
C VAL A 129 -17.17 10.15 32.83
N ASN A 130 -16.12 10.54 33.56
CA ASN A 130 -15.73 9.98 34.85
C ASN A 130 -15.67 8.44 34.86
N GLY A 131 -15.19 7.85 33.75
CA GLY A 131 -15.13 6.40 33.56
C GLY A 131 -16.46 5.73 33.20
N VAL A 132 -17.57 6.47 33.18
CA VAL A 132 -18.89 5.95 32.78
C VAL A 132 -19.04 6.03 31.27
N PHE A 133 -19.28 4.89 30.63
CA PHE A 133 -19.52 4.79 29.19
C PHE A 133 -20.72 5.63 28.76
N GLN A 134 -20.53 6.38 27.69
CA GLN A 134 -21.56 7.19 27.04
C GLN A 134 -21.95 6.52 25.73
N LYS A 135 -23.25 6.42 25.44
CA LYS A 135 -23.76 5.76 24.24
C LYS A 135 -23.92 6.75 23.08
N TYR A 136 -23.34 6.44 21.92
CA TYR A 136 -23.50 7.22 20.70
C TYR A 136 -24.98 7.39 20.31
N THR A 137 -25.38 8.58 19.85
CA THR A 137 -26.74 9.10 19.60
C THR A 137 -27.69 9.20 20.80
N THR A 138 -27.38 8.58 21.94
CA THR A 138 -28.21 8.68 23.16
C THR A 138 -27.64 9.70 24.15
N ASN A 139 -26.34 9.64 24.41
CA ASN A 139 -25.65 10.52 25.36
C ASN A 139 -24.76 11.54 24.67
N PHE A 140 -24.32 11.27 23.44
CA PHE A 140 -23.56 12.21 22.63
C PHE A 140 -23.79 12.01 21.13
N SER A 141 -23.51 13.03 20.34
CA SER A 141 -23.43 12.98 18.87
C SER A 141 -22.10 13.56 18.40
N ILE A 142 -21.71 13.27 17.16
CA ILE A 142 -20.48 13.79 16.55
C ILE A 142 -20.80 14.39 15.19
N SER A 143 -20.28 15.59 14.92
CA SER A 143 -20.34 16.24 13.62
C SER A 143 -19.00 16.91 13.31
N GLY A 144 -18.35 16.49 12.22
CA GLY A 144 -16.98 16.89 11.93
C GLY A 144 -16.04 16.48 13.06
N THR A 145 -15.31 17.44 13.62
CA THR A 145 -14.45 17.24 14.80
C THR A 145 -15.17 17.49 16.12
N THR A 146 -16.44 17.87 16.12
CA THR A 146 -17.14 18.24 17.36
C THR A 146 -17.90 17.06 17.92
N ILE A 147 -17.56 16.65 19.15
CA ILE A 147 -18.40 15.78 19.98
C ILE A 147 -19.30 16.65 20.86
N THR A 148 -20.60 16.34 20.89
CA THR A 148 -21.60 17.08 21.67
C THR A 148 -22.35 16.12 22.59
N PHE A 149 -22.26 16.32 23.90
CA PHE A 149 -23.03 15.59 24.91
C PHE A 149 -24.44 16.17 25.05
N THR A 150 -25.42 15.31 25.35
CA THR A 150 -26.83 15.72 25.52
C THR A 150 -27.09 16.44 26.85
N SER A 151 -26.22 16.26 27.84
CA SER A 151 -26.14 17.03 29.08
C SER A 151 -24.71 17.48 29.30
N ALA A 152 -24.53 18.67 29.86
CA ALA A 152 -23.19 19.17 30.21
C ALA A 152 -22.56 18.23 31.26
N PRO A 153 -21.34 17.72 31.02
CA PRO A 153 -20.59 17.01 32.05
C PRO A 153 -20.35 17.92 33.27
N GLU A 154 -20.34 17.34 34.47
CA GLU A 154 -20.12 18.09 35.71
C GLU A 154 -18.76 18.81 35.71
N THR A 155 -18.66 19.88 36.50
CA THR A 155 -17.41 20.63 36.65
C THR A 155 -16.29 19.71 37.13
N SER A 156 -15.16 19.70 36.40
CA SER A 156 -14.01 18.82 36.63
C SER A 156 -14.20 17.35 36.25
N ALA A 157 -15.32 16.96 35.62
CA ALA A 157 -15.49 15.60 35.13
C ALA A 157 -14.48 15.28 34.01
N VAL A 158 -13.80 14.13 34.10
CA VAL A 158 -12.83 13.72 33.07
C VAL A 158 -13.56 13.06 31.92
N ILE A 159 -13.32 13.53 30.71
CA ILE A 159 -13.90 12.99 29.48
C ILE A 159 -12.79 12.31 28.70
N VAL A 160 -13.00 11.05 28.31
CA VAL A 160 -12.04 10.29 27.49
C VAL A 160 -12.77 9.84 26.24
N VAL A 161 -12.21 10.19 25.08
CA VAL A 161 -12.73 9.77 23.76
C VAL A 161 -11.67 8.93 23.08
N VAL A 162 -11.94 7.63 22.97
CA VAL A 162 -11.09 6.68 22.25
C VAL A 162 -11.58 6.60 20.82
N HIS A 163 -10.68 6.90 19.90
CA HIS A 163 -10.88 6.67 18.47
C HIS A 163 -10.28 5.32 18.11
N LEU A 164 -11.12 4.41 17.65
CA LEU A 164 -10.71 3.12 17.12
C LEU A 164 -10.23 3.29 15.68
N SER A 165 -9.27 2.46 15.27
CA SER A 165 -8.84 2.45 13.87
C SER A 165 -10.00 2.10 12.95
N THR A 166 -10.16 2.87 11.87
CA THR A 166 -11.30 2.77 10.96
C THR A 166 -10.99 2.01 9.68
N THR A 167 -9.71 1.71 9.45
CA THR A 167 -9.25 1.08 8.22
C THR A 167 -8.20 0.00 8.55
N ASN A 168 -8.64 -1.25 8.55
CA ASN A 168 -7.73 -2.39 8.39
C ASN A 168 -7.51 -2.65 6.89
N GLU A 169 -7.31 -1.57 6.12
CA GLU A 169 -7.07 -1.70 4.69
C GLU A 169 -5.60 -2.03 4.47
N VAL A 170 -5.38 -3.19 3.84
CA VAL A 170 -4.12 -3.50 3.20
C VAL A 170 -3.97 -2.55 2.02
N ASN A 171 -3.41 -1.37 2.27
CA ASN A 171 -2.99 -0.50 1.18
C ASN A 171 -1.82 -1.20 0.46
N LEU A 172 -2.12 -1.81 -0.70
CA LEU A 172 -1.12 -2.49 -1.52
C LEU A 172 -0.16 -1.50 -2.21
N GLY A 173 -0.40 -0.19 -2.06
CA GLY A 173 0.32 0.85 -2.75
C GLY A 173 0.13 0.78 -4.26
N SER A 174 0.84 1.66 -4.96
CA SER A 174 1.19 1.39 -6.36
C SER A 174 2.51 0.61 -6.37
N PRO A 175 2.74 -0.26 -7.37
CA PRO A 175 4.07 -0.84 -7.55
C PRO A 175 5.10 0.28 -7.70
N ASP A 176 6.24 0.15 -7.01
CA ASP A 176 7.36 1.09 -7.20
C ASP A 176 7.88 1.03 -8.64
N ASP A 177 8.55 2.09 -9.07
CA ASP A 177 9.24 2.12 -10.36
C ASP A 177 10.16 0.89 -10.52
N ASN A 178 10.12 0.28 -11.71
CA ASN A 178 10.91 -0.90 -12.07
C ASN A 178 10.64 -2.17 -11.24
N SER A 179 9.63 -2.18 -10.36
CA SER A 179 9.34 -3.32 -9.49
C SER A 179 8.61 -4.47 -10.20
N VAL A 180 8.00 -4.22 -11.35
CA VAL A 180 7.27 -5.21 -12.15
C VAL A 180 8.18 -5.80 -13.23
N GLY A 181 8.89 -6.87 -12.88
CA GLY A 181 9.74 -7.61 -13.81
C GLY A 181 8.95 -8.63 -14.66
N THR A 182 9.61 -9.19 -15.68
CA THR A 182 9.01 -10.16 -16.62
C THR A 182 8.45 -11.40 -15.94
N ALA A 183 9.09 -11.90 -14.88
CA ALA A 183 8.58 -13.04 -14.10
C ALA A 183 7.22 -12.77 -13.41
N LYS A 184 6.86 -11.48 -13.20
CA LYS A 184 5.56 -11.07 -12.63
C LYS A 184 4.50 -10.90 -13.72
N ILE A 185 4.87 -10.95 -14.99
CA ILE A 185 3.98 -10.85 -16.14
C ILE A 185 3.81 -12.26 -16.71
N GLN A 186 2.58 -12.75 -16.74
CA GLN A 186 2.29 -14.05 -17.37
C GLN A 186 2.66 -14.03 -18.84
N ASP A 187 3.06 -15.19 -19.37
CA ASP A 187 3.29 -15.35 -20.79
C ASP A 187 2.02 -14.99 -21.59
N GLY A 188 2.19 -14.27 -22.69
CA GLY A 188 1.10 -13.74 -23.50
C GLY A 188 0.20 -12.69 -22.82
N ALA A 189 0.52 -12.23 -21.59
CA ALA A 189 -0.31 -11.26 -20.90
C ALA A 189 -0.29 -9.87 -21.57
N VAL A 190 0.82 -9.51 -22.22
CA VAL A 190 0.95 -8.32 -23.05
C VAL A 190 0.75 -8.73 -24.51
N THR A 191 -0.38 -8.34 -25.08
CA THR A 191 -0.73 -8.61 -26.49
C THR A 191 -0.61 -7.34 -27.31
N ASN A 192 -0.57 -7.44 -28.64
CA ASN A 192 -0.58 -6.26 -29.53
C ASN A 192 -1.77 -5.32 -29.28
N ALA A 193 -2.93 -5.86 -28.89
CA ALA A 193 -4.11 -5.07 -28.54
C ALA A 193 -3.92 -4.28 -27.22
N LYS A 194 -3.09 -4.77 -26.30
CA LYS A 194 -2.78 -4.09 -25.03
C LYS A 194 -1.60 -3.12 -25.13
N ALA A 195 -0.67 -3.38 -26.05
CA ALA A 195 0.51 -2.55 -26.27
C ALA A 195 0.27 -1.40 -27.27
N THR A 196 -0.88 -1.38 -27.97
CA THR A 196 -1.29 -0.33 -28.91
C THR A 196 -0.19 0.04 -29.91
N PHE A 197 0.52 -0.96 -30.42
CA PHE A 197 1.56 -0.74 -31.42
C PHE A 197 0.97 -0.14 -32.69
N THR A 198 1.35 1.10 -33.00
CA THR A 198 0.87 1.82 -34.18
C THR A 198 1.91 1.74 -35.29
N TYR A 199 1.48 1.34 -36.48
CA TYR A 199 2.30 1.41 -37.68
C TYR A 199 1.90 2.66 -38.45
N SER A 200 2.87 3.49 -38.80
CA SER A 200 2.67 4.69 -39.63
C SER A 200 3.53 4.61 -40.89
N SER A 201 3.31 5.53 -41.82
CA SER A 201 4.14 5.65 -43.02
C SER A 201 4.23 7.11 -43.46
N SER A 202 5.32 7.44 -44.15
CA SER A 202 5.48 8.70 -44.87
C SER A 202 5.73 8.43 -46.34
N TYR A 203 5.28 9.35 -47.19
CA TYR A 203 5.46 9.27 -48.63
C TYR A 203 6.06 10.57 -49.15
N PHE A 204 7.00 10.44 -50.08
CA PHE A 204 7.65 11.56 -50.75
C PHE A 204 7.76 11.28 -52.25
N THR A 205 8.13 12.31 -53.01
CA THR A 205 8.40 12.19 -54.44
C THR A 205 9.80 12.71 -54.72
N GLY A 206 10.63 11.91 -55.38
CA GLY A 206 11.95 12.33 -55.86
C GLY A 206 11.85 13.43 -56.91
N ASP A 207 12.78 14.37 -56.88
CA ASP A 207 12.90 15.46 -57.86
C ASP A 207 14.19 15.33 -58.71
N GLY A 208 14.99 14.28 -58.47
CA GLY A 208 16.27 14.05 -59.14
C GLY A 208 17.46 14.81 -58.53
N SER A 209 17.27 15.57 -57.44
CA SER A 209 18.32 16.40 -56.83
C SER A 209 18.35 16.37 -55.30
N THR A 210 17.19 16.26 -54.63
CA THR A 210 17.06 16.22 -53.18
C THR A 210 17.45 14.84 -52.66
N THR A 211 18.44 14.80 -51.77
CA THR A 211 18.89 13.56 -51.12
C THR A 211 18.33 13.36 -49.72
N ALA A 212 17.85 14.42 -49.06
CA ALA A 212 17.39 14.38 -47.67
C ALA A 212 15.90 14.68 -47.54
N PHE A 213 15.18 13.79 -46.87
CA PHE A 213 13.75 13.88 -46.58
C PHE A 213 13.52 13.83 -45.08
N THR A 214 12.65 14.70 -44.55
CA THR A 214 12.33 14.71 -43.12
C THR A 214 11.29 13.63 -42.80
N ILE A 215 11.67 12.66 -41.98
CA ILE A 215 10.81 11.58 -41.48
C ILE A 215 10.33 11.84 -40.04
N THR A 216 9.38 11.02 -39.58
CA THR A 216 8.87 11.08 -38.20
C THR A 216 10.00 10.86 -37.18
N THR A 217 9.99 11.64 -36.09
CA THR A 217 10.97 11.54 -35.01
C THR A 217 10.90 10.20 -34.29
N GLY A 218 12.01 9.77 -33.68
CA GLY A 218 12.07 8.56 -32.86
C GLY A 218 12.46 7.29 -33.62
N HIS A 219 12.74 7.40 -34.92
CA HIS A 219 13.17 6.29 -35.75
C HIS A 219 14.65 6.38 -36.13
N THR A 220 15.28 5.22 -36.24
CA THR A 220 16.65 5.04 -36.73
C THR A 220 16.62 4.31 -38.07
N VAL A 221 17.78 4.19 -38.71
CA VAL A 221 17.93 3.40 -39.95
C VAL A 221 17.51 1.93 -39.77
N ASN A 222 17.53 1.41 -38.54
CA ASN A 222 17.13 0.03 -38.22
C ASN A 222 15.64 -0.13 -37.90
N SER A 223 14.90 0.96 -37.74
CA SER A 223 13.47 0.94 -37.42
C SER A 223 12.59 1.44 -38.55
N ILE A 224 13.13 1.54 -39.76
CA ILE A 224 12.38 1.92 -40.96
C ILE A 224 12.68 0.97 -42.12
N LEU A 225 11.73 0.86 -43.03
CA LEU A 225 11.93 0.29 -44.36
C LEU A 225 11.64 1.39 -45.39
N VAL A 226 12.54 1.56 -46.36
CA VAL A 226 12.41 2.58 -47.41
C VAL A 226 12.29 1.90 -48.76
N THR A 227 11.33 2.34 -49.56
CA THR A 227 11.12 1.85 -50.93
C THR A 227 11.16 3.00 -51.93
N GLU A 228 11.74 2.77 -53.10
CA GLU A 228 11.63 3.64 -54.28
C GLU A 228 10.83 2.92 -55.36
N ASN A 229 9.66 3.45 -55.75
CA ASN A 229 8.71 2.79 -56.65
C ASN A 229 8.41 1.34 -56.25
N GLY A 230 8.36 1.06 -54.94
CA GLY A 230 8.15 -0.27 -54.38
C GLY A 230 9.41 -1.15 -54.28
N VAL A 231 10.56 -0.71 -54.79
CA VAL A 231 11.83 -1.43 -54.64
C VAL A 231 12.44 -1.11 -53.28
N LEU A 232 12.62 -2.14 -52.44
CA LEU A 232 13.23 -2.01 -51.12
C LEU A 232 14.69 -1.56 -51.24
N GLN A 233 15.01 -0.48 -50.53
CA GLN A 233 16.35 0.08 -50.44
C GLN A 233 17.10 -0.53 -49.24
N LYS A 234 18.41 -0.66 -49.36
CA LYS A 234 19.27 -1.25 -48.33
C LYS A 234 19.69 -0.19 -47.30
N PRO A 235 19.35 -0.38 -46.00
CA PRO A 235 19.88 0.43 -44.92
C PRO A 235 21.40 0.58 -45.00
N THR A 236 21.92 1.76 -44.66
CA THR A 236 23.35 2.16 -44.61
C THR A 236 24.13 2.09 -45.92
N THR A 237 23.58 1.48 -46.98
CA THR A 237 24.16 1.45 -48.32
C THR A 237 23.45 2.45 -49.23
N ASP A 238 22.11 2.39 -49.28
CA ASP A 238 21.30 3.22 -50.17
C ASP A 238 20.75 4.45 -49.43
N TYR A 239 20.55 4.34 -48.12
CA TYR A 239 20.12 5.45 -47.26
C TYR A 239 20.63 5.34 -45.81
N GLY A 240 20.67 6.48 -45.11
CA GLY A 240 20.93 6.60 -43.67
C GLY A 240 19.91 7.47 -42.96
N VAL A 241 19.86 7.40 -41.63
CA VAL A 241 18.99 8.25 -40.79
C VAL A 241 19.81 8.82 -39.64
N SER A 242 19.73 10.14 -39.42
CA SER A 242 20.40 10.82 -38.30
C SER A 242 19.48 11.85 -37.67
N GLY A 243 18.71 11.45 -36.65
CA GLY A 243 17.64 12.29 -36.09
C GLY A 243 16.36 12.13 -36.92
N THR A 244 15.95 13.18 -37.63
CA THR A 244 14.79 13.15 -38.55
C THR A 244 15.12 13.16 -40.04
N PRO A 245 16.31 13.58 -40.50
CA PRO A 245 16.69 13.38 -41.89
C PRO A 245 16.90 11.89 -42.22
N LEU A 246 16.11 11.40 -43.17
CA LEU A 246 16.43 10.26 -44.02
C LEU A 246 17.25 10.76 -45.21
N THR A 247 18.46 10.25 -45.41
CA THR A 247 19.37 10.71 -46.47
C THR A 247 19.73 9.56 -47.40
N PHE A 248 19.40 9.69 -48.68
CA PHE A 248 19.82 8.77 -49.73
C PHE A 248 21.25 9.07 -50.17
N THR A 249 22.01 8.03 -50.54
CA THR A 249 23.37 8.19 -51.08
C THR A 249 23.37 8.72 -52.52
N THR A 250 22.30 8.46 -53.27
CA THR A 250 22.02 9.04 -54.59
C THR A 250 20.61 9.65 -54.58
N ALA A 251 20.43 10.85 -55.15
CA ALA A 251 19.12 11.50 -55.16
C ALA A 251 18.09 10.62 -55.91
N PRO A 252 16.92 10.33 -55.29
CA PRO A 252 15.83 9.64 -55.97
C PRO A 252 15.45 10.39 -57.24
N ALA A 253 15.35 9.66 -58.37
CA ALA A 253 15.09 10.28 -59.67
C ALA A 253 13.74 11.03 -59.69
N ASN A 254 13.61 11.99 -60.61
CA ASN A 254 12.39 12.79 -60.74
C ASN A 254 11.17 11.86 -60.90
N THR A 255 10.11 12.13 -60.13
CA THR A 255 8.85 11.37 -60.05
C THR A 255 8.90 10.01 -59.35
N VAL A 256 10.06 9.56 -58.85
CA VAL A 256 10.15 8.32 -58.05
C VAL A 256 9.34 8.47 -56.77
N GLN A 257 8.44 7.52 -56.51
CA GLN A 257 7.66 7.47 -55.29
C GLN A 257 8.49 6.83 -54.17
N ILE A 258 8.70 7.59 -53.10
CA ILE A 258 9.42 7.13 -51.92
C ILE A 258 8.40 6.76 -50.87
N GLY A 259 8.44 5.51 -50.42
CA GLY A 259 7.65 5.00 -49.29
C GLY A 259 8.54 4.75 -48.09
N VAL A 260 8.19 5.28 -46.93
CA VAL A 260 8.87 5.02 -45.65
C VAL A 260 7.89 4.34 -44.71
N ARG A 261 8.16 3.08 -44.36
CA ARG A 261 7.38 2.32 -43.39
C ARG A 261 8.09 2.34 -42.03
N TYR A 262 7.41 2.81 -41.00
CA TYR A 262 7.94 2.83 -39.64
C TYR A 262 7.64 1.53 -38.92
N LEU A 263 8.67 0.92 -38.34
CA LEU A 263 8.57 -0.25 -37.47
C LEU A 263 8.37 0.22 -36.02
N VAL A 264 7.75 -0.65 -35.23
CA VAL A 264 7.53 -0.41 -33.80
C VAL A 264 8.88 -0.41 -33.08
N VAL A 265 9.11 0.60 -32.25
CA VAL A 265 10.31 0.81 -31.43
C VAL A 265 9.95 0.93 -29.95
#